data_AF-A0A3G2G418-F1
#
_entry.id   AF-A0A3G2G418-F1
#
_cell.length_a   1.000
_cell.length_b   1.000
_cell.length_c   1.000
_cell.angle_alpha   90.00
_cell.angle_beta   90.00
_cell.angle_gamma   90.00
#
_symmetry.space_group_name_H-M   'P 1'
#
loop_
_entity.id
_entity.type
_entity.pdbx_description
1 polymer ?
#
loop_
_entity_poly.entity_id
_entity_poly.type
_entity_poly.pdbx_seq_one_letter_code
_entity_poly.pdbx_strand_id
1 'polypeptide(L)'
;MYKHFLLIFITIISAGMNPVKACTIFSCSRGGETFVAANEDDMTPFTRIWYNPATKDRYGSISFGAPDMQSAAAMNEYGLFYDFAAANYDLSKLNLKNPYKGDLMWEILGKCKNVKEAMVLLKNMIMQYLPKLY
;
A
#
# COMPACT_ATOMS: atom_id res chain seq x y z
N MET A 1 -13.18 1.09 -47.60
CA MET A 1 -13.26 -0.25 -46.98
C MET A 1 -12.23 -0.45 -45.87
N TYR A 2 -10.92 -0.31 -46.12
CA TYR A 2 -9.87 -0.46 -45.08
C TYR A 2 -10.08 0.42 -43.82
N LYS A 3 -10.47 1.69 -43.99
CA LYS A 3 -10.75 2.61 -42.86
C LYS A 3 -11.89 2.14 -41.95
N HIS A 4 -12.92 1.50 -42.51
CA HIS A 4 -14.06 0.99 -41.72
C HIS A 4 -13.67 -0.28 -40.98
N PHE A 5 -12.84 -1.14 -41.60
CA PHE A 5 -12.29 -2.32 -40.97
C PHE A 5 -11.37 -1.97 -39.80
N LEU A 6 -10.53 -0.94 -39.97
CA LEU A 6 -9.67 -0.41 -38.91
C LEU A 6 -10.50 0.16 -37.75
N LEU A 7 -11.57 0.91 -38.03
CA LEU A 7 -12.47 1.44 -37.01
C LEU A 7 -13.15 0.32 -36.21
N ILE A 8 -13.71 -0.68 -36.88
CA ILE A 8 -14.34 -1.84 -36.21
C ILE A 8 -13.32 -2.59 -35.35
N PHE A 9 -12.10 -2.77 -35.85
CA PHE A 9 -11.03 -3.44 -35.12
C PHE A 9 -10.64 -2.67 -33.84
N ILE A 10 -10.51 -1.34 -33.92
CA ILE A 10 -10.24 -0.48 -32.76
C ILE A 10 -11.40 -0.58 -31.76
N THR A 11 -12.66 -0.53 -32.21
CA THR A 11 -13.83 -0.63 -31.31
C THR A 11 -13.87 -1.97 -30.56
N ILE A 12 -13.54 -3.09 -31.22
CA ILE A 12 -13.50 -4.42 -30.60
C ILE A 12 -12.38 -4.50 -29.55
N ILE A 13 -11.20 -3.94 -29.85
CA ILE A 13 -10.07 -3.91 -28.89
C ILE A 13 -10.45 -3.07 -27.66
N SER A 14 -11.00 -1.87 -27.86
CA SER A 14 -11.40 -0.99 -26.76
C SER A 14 -12.50 -1.60 -25.89
N ALA A 15 -13.42 -2.36 -26.46
CA ALA A 15 -14.49 -3.04 -25.72
C ALA A 15 -14.00 -4.22 -24.86
N GLY A 16 -12.83 -4.78 -25.17
CA GLY A 16 -12.21 -5.86 -24.39
C GLY A 16 -11.34 -5.40 -23.22
N MET A 17 -11.10 -4.09 -23.08
CA MET A 17 -10.27 -3.55 -22.00
C MET A 17 -11.10 -3.42 -20.72
N ASN A 18 -10.97 -4.40 -19.82
CA ASN A 18 -11.45 -4.22 -18.45
C ASN A 18 -10.51 -3.21 -17.74
N PRO A 19 -11.04 -2.18 -17.07
CA PRO A 19 -10.22 -1.33 -16.22
C PRO A 19 -9.66 -2.19 -15.08
N VAL A 20 -8.37 -2.45 -15.12
CA VAL A 20 -7.66 -3.07 -14.02
C VAL A 20 -7.37 -1.96 -13.02
N LYS A 21 -8.01 -2.00 -11.86
CA LYS A 21 -7.62 -1.17 -10.71
C LYS A 21 -6.44 -1.86 -10.04
N ALA A 22 -5.23 -1.39 -10.29
CA ALA A 22 -4.04 -1.99 -9.69
C ALA A 22 -3.11 -0.88 -9.21
N CYS A 23 -3.33 -0.45 -7.97
CA CYS A 23 -2.34 0.32 -7.24
C CYS A 23 -0.97 -0.37 -7.42
N THR A 24 0.04 0.43 -7.72
CA THR A 24 1.37 -0.09 -8.07
C THR A 24 2.39 0.47 -7.10
N ILE A 25 3.06 -0.40 -6.37
CA ILE A 25 4.13 -0.04 -5.45
C ILE A 25 5.47 -0.37 -6.10
N PHE A 26 6.42 0.56 -6.07
CA PHE A 26 7.75 0.33 -6.59
C PHE A 26 8.84 0.93 -5.69
N SER A 27 10.00 0.30 -5.72
CA SER A 27 11.20 0.78 -5.04
C SER A 27 12.42 0.70 -5.95
N CYS A 28 13.37 1.60 -5.74
CA CYS A 28 14.62 1.66 -6.49
C CYS A 28 15.74 2.06 -5.53
N SER A 29 16.80 1.25 -5.47
CA SER A 29 18.01 1.60 -4.70
C SER A 29 19.11 2.06 -5.63
N ARG A 30 19.60 3.28 -5.42
CA ARG A 30 20.67 3.87 -6.23
C ARG A 30 21.49 4.83 -5.37
N GLY A 31 22.81 4.73 -5.44
CA GLY A 31 23.71 5.69 -4.78
C GLY A 31 23.70 5.64 -3.24
N GLY A 32 23.33 4.50 -2.64
CA GLY A 32 23.21 4.38 -1.18
C GLY A 32 21.87 4.83 -0.62
N GLU A 33 20.96 5.30 -1.48
CA GLU A 33 19.59 5.68 -1.11
C GLU A 33 18.60 4.65 -1.67
N THR A 34 17.46 4.51 -0.98
CA THR A 34 16.32 3.73 -1.45
C THR A 34 15.14 4.67 -1.61
N PHE A 35 14.64 4.74 -2.84
CA PHE A 35 13.44 5.47 -3.21
C PHE A 35 12.26 4.52 -3.22
N VAL A 36 11.12 5.01 -2.77
CA VAL A 36 9.84 4.30 -2.76
C VAL A 36 8.78 5.22 -3.33
N ALA A 37 7.83 4.65 -4.06
CA ALA A 37 6.69 5.37 -4.58
C ALA A 37 5.54 4.40 -4.86
N ALA A 38 4.34 4.97 -4.92
CA ALA A 38 3.12 4.26 -5.19
C ALA A 38 2.22 5.08 -6.10
N ASN A 39 1.52 4.38 -7.00
CA ASN A 39 0.38 4.92 -7.71
C ASN A 39 -0.88 4.39 -7.03
N GLU A 40 -1.79 5.29 -6.66
CA GLU A 40 -3.07 4.95 -6.05
C GLU A 40 -4.20 5.07 -7.07
N ASP A 41 -4.71 3.92 -7.50
CA ASP A 41 -5.76 3.80 -8.52
C ASP A 41 -7.14 3.82 -7.86
N ASP A 42 -7.53 4.98 -7.35
CA ASP A 42 -8.85 5.19 -6.75
C ASP A 42 -9.52 6.50 -7.21
N MET A 43 -10.84 6.57 -7.03
CA MET A 43 -11.66 7.74 -7.37
C MET A 43 -11.82 8.72 -6.21
N THR A 44 -11.17 8.49 -5.06
CA THR A 44 -11.27 9.37 -3.89
C THR A 44 -10.69 10.76 -4.20
N PRO A 45 -11.53 11.82 -4.19
CA PRO A 45 -11.05 13.16 -4.46
C PRO A 45 -10.44 13.80 -3.21
N PHE A 46 -9.71 14.91 -3.39
CA PHE A 46 -9.16 15.74 -2.31
C PHE A 46 -8.22 15.01 -1.35
N THR A 47 -7.44 14.05 -1.86
CA THR A 47 -6.40 13.36 -1.09
C THR A 47 -5.47 14.36 -0.41
N ARG A 48 -5.03 14.03 0.79
CA ARG A 48 -4.27 14.90 1.68
C ARG A 48 -2.91 14.31 1.99
N ILE A 49 -2.00 15.22 2.31
CA ILE A 49 -0.73 14.92 2.97
C ILE A 49 -0.81 15.54 4.36
N TRP A 50 -0.48 14.78 5.39
CA TRP A 50 -0.42 15.31 6.75
C TRP A 50 0.77 14.76 7.52
N TYR A 51 1.20 15.53 8.51
CA TYR A 51 2.30 15.18 9.40
C TYR A 51 1.75 14.76 10.75
N ASN A 52 2.26 13.65 11.26
CA ASN A 52 2.03 13.20 12.62
C ASN A 52 3.30 13.47 13.43
N PRO A 53 3.29 14.43 14.37
CA PRO A 53 4.44 14.73 15.20
C PRO A 53 4.87 13.53 16.04
N ALA A 54 6.19 13.40 16.28
CA ALA A 54 6.71 12.43 17.22
C ALA A 54 6.17 12.69 18.64
N THR A 55 5.99 11.62 19.40
CA THR A 55 5.68 11.69 20.83
C THR A 55 6.73 10.91 21.61
N LYS A 56 6.63 10.90 22.95
CA LYS A 56 7.52 10.12 23.79
C LYS A 56 7.57 8.63 23.39
N ASP A 57 6.43 8.10 22.92
CA ASP A 57 6.25 6.67 22.71
C ASP A 57 6.12 6.30 21.22
N ARG A 58 6.20 7.28 20.30
CA ARG A 58 5.95 7.06 18.87
C ARG A 58 6.81 7.94 17.97
N TYR A 59 7.30 7.35 16.88
CA TYR A 59 8.02 8.07 15.84
C TYR A 59 7.14 9.04 15.06
N GLY A 60 7.74 10.14 14.62
CA GLY A 60 7.11 11.08 13.71
C GLY A 60 6.91 10.46 12.33
N SER A 61 5.85 10.87 11.62
CA SER A 61 5.55 10.34 10.29
C SER A 61 4.83 11.33 9.38
N ILE A 62 4.88 11.05 8.08
CA ILE A 62 4.06 11.67 7.05
C ILE A 62 3.13 10.62 6.46
N SER A 63 1.89 11.00 6.22
CA SER A 63 0.85 10.14 5.67
C SER A 63 0.22 10.77 4.43
N PHE A 64 -0.19 9.91 3.50
CA PHE A 64 -0.87 10.22 2.25
C PHE A 64 -2.18 9.44 2.23
N GLY A 65 -3.30 10.09 1.90
CA GLY A 65 -4.56 9.37 1.90
C GLY A 65 -5.81 10.23 1.74
N ALA A 66 -6.94 9.67 2.13
CA ALA A 66 -8.26 10.24 1.92
C ALA A 66 -8.55 11.46 2.84
N PRO A 67 -9.54 12.30 2.50
CA PRO A 67 -9.87 13.51 3.28
C PRO A 67 -10.30 13.25 4.73
N ASP A 68 -10.76 12.03 5.02
CA ASP A 68 -11.16 11.56 6.35
C ASP A 68 -10.00 10.96 7.16
N MET A 69 -8.76 11.18 6.71
CA MET A 69 -7.52 10.74 7.36
C MET A 69 -7.29 9.22 7.30
N GLN A 70 -8.00 8.49 6.44
CA GLN A 70 -7.62 7.12 6.11
C GLN A 70 -6.32 7.13 5.29
N SER A 71 -5.23 6.62 5.87
CA SER A 71 -3.91 6.59 5.25
C SER A 71 -3.83 5.47 4.20
N ALA A 72 -3.53 5.84 2.95
CA ALA A 72 -3.23 4.91 1.88
C ALA A 72 -1.74 4.50 1.91
N ALA A 73 -0.85 5.47 2.11
CA ALA A 73 0.58 5.29 2.28
C ALA A 73 1.11 6.13 3.44
N ALA A 74 2.24 5.73 4.04
CA ALA A 74 2.92 6.57 5.03
C ALA A 74 4.41 6.22 5.16
N MET A 75 5.19 7.17 5.70
CA MET A 75 6.60 6.99 6.01
C MET A 75 6.95 7.64 7.35
N ASN A 76 7.75 6.96 8.18
CA ASN A 76 8.24 7.55 9.44
C ASN A 76 9.60 8.25 9.27
N GLU A 77 10.03 8.94 10.33
CA GLU A 77 11.32 9.67 10.38
C GLU A 77 12.57 8.80 10.18
N TYR A 78 12.43 7.46 10.26
CA TYR A 78 13.51 6.50 9.97
C TYR A 78 13.48 5.96 8.53
N GLY A 79 12.52 6.41 7.71
CA GLY A 79 12.36 5.96 6.33
C GLY A 79 11.61 4.63 6.18
N LEU A 80 10.96 4.11 7.23
CA LEU A 80 10.07 2.95 7.09
C LEU A 80 8.80 3.40 6.37
N PHE A 81 8.60 2.88 5.16
CA PHE A 81 7.46 3.16 4.30
C PHE A 81 6.51 1.97 4.22
N TYR A 82 5.20 2.24 4.16
CA TYR A 82 4.19 1.27 3.75
C TYR A 82 3.19 1.90 2.77
N ASP A 83 2.52 1.03 2.03
CA ASP A 83 1.45 1.35 1.09
C ASP A 83 0.44 0.20 1.05
N PHE A 84 -0.81 0.49 0.66
CA PHE A 84 -1.84 -0.51 0.45
C PHE A 84 -2.19 -0.64 -1.03
N ALA A 85 -1.84 -1.76 -1.64
CA ALA A 85 -2.31 -2.09 -2.97
C ALA A 85 -3.59 -2.94 -2.95
N ALA A 86 -4.52 -2.64 -3.86
CA ALA A 86 -5.69 -3.47 -4.08
C ALA A 86 -5.28 -4.90 -4.46
N ALA A 87 -5.69 -5.87 -3.65
CA ALA A 87 -5.39 -7.28 -3.88
C ALA A 87 -6.62 -8.15 -3.64
N ASN A 88 -6.85 -9.12 -4.53
CA ASN A 88 -7.95 -10.05 -4.42
C ASN A 88 -7.55 -11.24 -3.54
N TYR A 89 -7.57 -11.03 -2.21
CA TYR A 89 -7.34 -12.08 -1.23
C TYR A 89 -8.64 -12.60 -0.65
N ASP A 90 -8.76 -13.93 -0.60
CA ASP A 90 -9.85 -14.61 0.10
C ASP A 90 -9.60 -14.58 1.61
N LEU A 91 -10.17 -13.55 2.26
CA LEU A 91 -10.01 -13.32 3.70
C LEU A 91 -10.55 -14.48 4.56
N SER A 92 -11.47 -15.31 4.03
CA SER A 92 -11.99 -16.48 4.77
C SER A 92 -10.91 -17.53 5.05
N LYS A 93 -9.81 -17.50 4.29
CA LYS A 93 -8.65 -18.39 4.47
C LYS A 93 -7.65 -17.86 5.50
N LEU A 94 -7.82 -16.64 6.01
CA LEU A 94 -6.94 -16.08 7.03
C LEU A 94 -7.27 -16.69 8.40
N ASN A 95 -6.32 -17.44 8.96
CA ASN A 95 -6.39 -17.91 10.33
C ASN A 95 -5.64 -16.93 11.26
N LEU A 96 -6.32 -15.87 11.67
CA LEU A 96 -5.79 -14.87 12.60
C LEU A 96 -5.88 -15.38 14.03
N LYS A 97 -4.75 -15.74 14.65
CA LYS A 97 -4.73 -16.20 16.05
C LYS A 97 -4.94 -15.06 17.05
N ASN A 98 -4.33 -13.91 16.80
CA ASN A 98 -4.36 -12.74 17.68
C ASN A 98 -4.55 -11.46 16.86
N PRO A 99 -5.74 -11.23 16.27
CA PRO A 99 -5.97 -10.04 15.44
C PRO A 99 -5.67 -8.78 16.25
N TYR A 100 -4.86 -7.89 15.65
CA TYR A 100 -4.54 -6.61 16.27
C TYR A 100 -5.80 -5.76 16.39
N LYS A 101 -6.06 -5.21 17.58
CA LYS A 101 -7.23 -4.36 17.84
C LYS A 101 -6.82 -2.90 17.60
N GLY A 102 -7.08 -2.42 16.39
CA GLY A 102 -6.79 -1.04 15.97
C GLY A 102 -6.07 -0.99 14.65
N ASP A 103 -5.42 0.15 14.39
CA ASP A 103 -4.63 0.34 13.18
C ASP A 103 -3.23 -0.26 13.36
N LEU A 104 -3.03 -1.42 12.72
CA LEU A 104 -1.77 -2.15 12.75
C LEU A 104 -0.64 -1.39 12.05
N MET A 105 -0.92 -0.73 10.93
CA MET A 105 0.11 -0.02 10.18
C MET A 105 0.52 1.24 10.92
N TRP A 106 -0.42 1.91 11.58
CA TRP A 106 -0.10 2.97 12.53
C TRP A 106 0.86 2.46 13.61
N GLU A 107 0.58 1.32 14.24
CA GLU A 107 1.45 0.75 15.28
C GLU A 107 2.87 0.43 14.77
N ILE A 108 2.98 -0.18 13.60
CA ILE A 108 4.28 -0.46 12.94
C ILE A 108 5.04 0.84 12.69
N LEU A 109 4.37 1.82 12.09
CA LEU A 109 4.99 3.09 11.72
C LEU A 109 5.51 3.86 12.95
N GLY A 110 4.76 3.79 14.06
CA GLY A 110 5.10 4.48 15.31
C GLY A 110 6.18 3.77 16.14
N LYS A 111 6.43 2.47 15.95
CA LYS A 111 7.31 1.68 16.83
C LYS A 111 8.49 0.99 16.14
N CYS A 112 8.49 0.91 14.82
CA CYS A 112 9.53 0.21 14.06
C CYS A 112 10.35 1.19 13.22
N LYS A 113 11.67 1.03 13.22
CA LYS A 113 12.59 1.84 12.40
C LYS A 113 12.81 1.27 11.00
N ASN A 114 12.60 -0.03 10.84
CA ASN A 114 12.94 -0.76 9.62
C ASN A 114 12.04 -1.98 9.43
N VAL A 115 12.10 -2.57 8.23
CA VAL A 115 11.29 -3.74 7.84
C VAL A 115 11.52 -4.93 8.77
N LYS A 116 12.75 -5.13 9.28
CA LYS A 116 13.06 -6.27 10.16
C LYS A 116 12.26 -6.19 11.47
N GLU A 117 12.21 -5.01 12.09
CA GLU A 117 11.40 -4.78 13.30
C GLU A 117 9.90 -4.94 13.01
N ALA A 118 9.42 -4.37 11.89
CA ALA A 118 8.02 -4.51 11.47
C ALA A 118 7.61 -5.97 11.29
N MET A 119 8.47 -6.79 10.66
CA MET A 119 8.21 -8.21 10.46
C MET A 119 8.17 -9.01 11.77
N VAL A 120 8.94 -8.61 12.79
CA VAL A 120 8.86 -9.25 14.12
C VAL A 120 7.51 -8.95 14.77
N LEU A 121 7.06 -7.70 14.71
CA LEU A 121 5.76 -7.28 15.24
C LEU A 121 4.61 -7.99 14.50
N LEU A 122 4.63 -7.98 13.16
CA LEU A 122 3.66 -8.69 12.32
C LEU A 122 3.63 -10.18 12.64
N LYS A 123 4.78 -10.82 12.82
CA LYS A 123 4.82 -12.26 13.12
C LYS A 123 4.15 -12.60 14.45
N ASN A 124 4.42 -11.80 15.47
CA ASN A 124 3.84 -11.99 16.80
C ASN A 124 2.32 -11.77 16.81
N MET A 125 1.80 -10.95 15.88
CA MET A 125 0.39 -10.61 15.80
C MET A 125 -0.41 -11.48 14.81
N ILE A 126 0.18 -11.89 13.68
CA ILE A 126 -0.58 -12.43 12.52
C ILE A 126 -0.42 -13.95 12.30
N MET A 127 0.65 -14.62 12.76
CA MET A 127 1.08 -15.82 12.03
C MET A 127 0.14 -17.04 12.07
N GLN A 128 -0.36 -17.40 10.88
CA GLN A 128 0.18 -18.60 10.22
C GLN A 128 0.34 -18.58 8.67
N TYR A 129 -0.19 -17.64 7.89
CA TYR A 129 0.02 -17.68 6.43
C TYR A 129 0.17 -16.30 5.79
N LEU A 130 1.37 -15.73 5.86
CA LEU A 130 1.90 -15.08 4.66
C LEU A 130 2.64 -16.21 3.91
N PRO A 131 2.14 -16.71 2.75
CA PRO A 131 2.96 -17.59 1.93
C PRO A 131 4.27 -16.86 1.70
N LYS A 132 5.39 -17.57 1.83
CA LYS A 132 6.75 -17.04 1.70
C LYS A 132 6.81 -16.08 0.50
N LEU A 133 6.76 -14.77 0.79
CA LEU A 133 7.08 -13.73 -0.17
C LEU A 133 8.58 -13.48 -0.08
N TYR A 134 9.35 -14.52 -0.40
CA TYR A 134 10.76 -14.50 -0.80
C TYR A 134 11.01 -15.77 -1.63
#